data_AF-A0AAV9RPR7-F1
#
_entry.id   AF-A0AAV9RPR7-F1
#
_cell.length_a   1.000
_cell.length_b   1.000
_cell.length_c   1.000
_cell.angle_alpha   90.00
_cell.angle_beta   90.00
_cell.angle_gamma   90.00
#
_symmetry.space_group_name_H-M   'P 1'
#
loop_
_entity.id
_entity.type
_entity.pdbx_description
1 polymer ?
#
loop_
_entity_poly.entity_id
_entity_poly.type
_entity_poly.pdbx_seq_one_letter_code
_entity_poly.pdbx_strand_id
1 'polypeptide(L)' 'MMSEKHKYEYFNAVLINEVDEEGNNVELGGEFILQPNDHFNNLSVNLSLSVVQVPTNMYNK' A
#
# COMPACT_ATOMS: atom_id res chain seq x y z
N MET A 1 -18.42 -20.53 -19.16
CA MET A 1 -17.90 -19.15 -19.23
C MET A 1 -17.13 -18.92 -17.94
N MET A 2 -15.79 -18.89 -17.98
CA MET A 2 -14.98 -18.63 -16.78
C MET A 2 -15.04 -17.13 -16.51
N SER A 3 -15.54 -16.72 -15.35
CA SER A 3 -15.53 -15.31 -14.95
C SER A 3 -14.09 -14.86 -14.78
N GLU A 4 -13.66 -13.81 -15.48
CA GLU A 4 -12.39 -13.15 -15.19
C GLU A 4 -12.41 -12.62 -13.76
N LYS A 5 -11.57 -13.20 -12.89
CA LYS A 5 -11.38 -12.73 -11.52
C LYS A 5 -10.63 -11.40 -11.59
N HIS A 6 -11.37 -10.30 -11.47
CA HIS A 6 -10.77 -8.97 -11.38
C HIS A 6 -9.97 -8.89 -10.09
N LYS A 7 -8.64 -8.85 -10.20
CA LYS A 7 -7.77 -8.54 -9.07
C LYS A 7 -7.84 -7.04 -8.85
N TYR A 8 -8.36 -6.62 -7.71
CA TYR A 8 -8.29 -5.22 -7.31
C TYR A 8 -6.86 -4.92 -6.85
N GLU A 9 -6.26 -3.89 -7.42
CA GLU A 9 -4.99 -3.36 -6.96
C GLU A 9 -5.25 -2.46 -5.75
N TYR A 10 -4.64 -2.82 -4.62
CA TYR A 10 -4.66 -2.04 -3.40
C TYR A 10 -3.31 -2.18 -2.70
N PHE A 11 -3.02 -1.24 -1.79
CA PHE A 11 -1.75 -1.19 -1.07
C PHE A 11 -1.96 -1.33 0.43
N ASN A 12 -1.08 -2.04 1.12
CA ASN A 12 -1.10 -2.18 2.56
C ASN A 12 -0.26 -1.06 3.19
N ALA A 13 -0.87 -0.27 4.06
CA ALA A 13 -0.17 0.84 4.74
C ALA A 13 1.10 0.44 5.49
N VAL A 14 1.22 -0.82 5.95
CA VAL A 14 2.40 -1.32 6.66
C VAL A 14 3.55 -1.61 5.70
N LEU A 15 3.26 -1.96 4.45
CA LEU A 15 4.23 -2.47 3.47
C LEU A 15 4.68 -1.41 2.46
N ILE A 16 4.11 -0.20 2.49
CA ILE A 16 4.46 0.83 1.50
C ILE A 16 5.95 1.15 1.54
N ASN A 17 6.58 1.27 0.37
CA ASN A 17 8.01 1.50 0.20
C ASN A 17 8.93 0.43 0.79
N GLU A 18 8.40 -0.71 1.24
CA GLU A 18 9.21 -1.85 1.63
C GLU A 18 9.73 -2.57 0.38
N VAL A 19 11.02 -2.87 0.40
CA VAL A 19 11.71 -3.61 -0.67
C VAL A 19 12.28 -4.90 -0.12
N ASP A 20 12.27 -5.95 -0.95
CA ASP A 20 12.90 -7.23 -0.64
C ASP A 20 14.42 -7.18 -0.76
N GLU A 21 15.08 -8.31 -0.52
CA GLU A 21 16.54 -8.44 -0.59
C GLU A 21 17.11 -8.18 -2.00
N GLU A 22 16.28 -8.31 -3.04
CA GLU A 22 16.63 -8.06 -4.44
C GLU A 22 16.37 -6.60 -4.85
N GLY A 23 15.78 -5.80 -3.96
CA GLY A 23 15.42 -4.40 -4.18
C GLY A 23 14.09 -4.19 -4.90
N ASN A 24 13.26 -5.23 -5.02
CA ASN A 24 11.92 -5.09 -5.59
C ASN A 24 10.92 -4.70 -4.51
N ASN A 25 9.89 -3.93 -4.89
CA ASN A 25 8.79 -3.62 -3.96
C ASN A 25 8.06 -4.90 -3.55
N VAL A 26 7.85 -5.06 -2.24
CA VAL A 26 7.10 -6.20 -1.72
C VAL A 26 5.65 -6.20 -2.23
N GLU A 27 5.02 -7.37 -2.31
CA GLU A 27 3.63 -7.47 -2.73
C GLU A 27 2.72 -6.62 -1.83
N LEU A 28 1.81 -5.85 -2.44
CA LEU A 28 0.94 -4.87 -1.77
C LEU A 28 1.68 -3.67 -1.14
N GLY A 29 3.01 -3.57 -1.25
CA GLY A 29 3.77 -2.42 -0.77
C GLY A 29 3.60 -1.21 -1.69
N GLY A 30 4.03 -1.35 -2.94
CA GLY A 30 4.00 -0.24 -3.90
C GLY A 30 4.92 0.91 -3.52
N GLU A 31 5.04 1.88 -4.43
CA GLU A 31 5.93 3.04 -4.26
C GLU A 31 5.10 4.31 -4.00
N PHE A 32 5.38 4.93 -2.86
CA PHE A 32 4.69 6.09 -2.35
C PHE A 32 5.69 7.21 -2.12
N ILE A 33 5.53 8.29 -2.90
CA ILE A 33 6.18 9.57 -2.60
C ILE A 33 5.46 10.17 -1.39
N LEU A 34 6.14 10.22 -0.24
CA LEU A 34 5.62 10.83 0.98
C LEU A 34 6.18 12.24 1.13
N GLN A 35 5.31 13.20 1.39
CA GLN A 35 5.68 14.60 1.59
C GLN A 35 5.08 15.12 2.89
N PRO A 36 5.82 15.95 3.66
CA PRO A 36 5.28 16.60 4.85
C PRO A 36 3.99 17.35 4.54
N ASN A 37 3.01 17.26 5.44
CA ASN A 37 1.75 17.96 5.25
C ASN A 37 1.25 18.62 6.55
N ASP A 38 0.95 19.90 6.48
CA ASP A 38 0.55 20.73 7.62
C ASP A 38 -0.77 20.27 8.26
N HIS A 39 -1.69 19.68 7.49
CA HIS A 39 -2.94 19.13 8.02
C HIS A 39 -2.74 17.85 8.84
N PHE A 40 -1.57 17.22 8.72
CA PHE A 40 -1.19 15.99 9.43
C PHE A 40 -0.04 16.23 10.41
N ASN A 41 0.06 17.42 11.00
CA ASN A 41 1.13 17.79 11.93
C ASN A 41 2.55 17.62 11.32
N ASN A 42 2.70 17.96 10.03
CA ASN A 42 3.93 17.79 9.25
C ASN A 42 4.42 16.35 9.11
N LEU A 43 3.56 15.36 9.39
CA LEU A 43 3.85 13.96 9.05
C LEU A 43 3.90 13.81 7.53
N SER A 44 4.84 12.98 7.06
CA SER A 44 4.97 12.66 5.64
C SER A 44 3.84 11.74 5.21
N VAL A 45 3.00 12.20 4.28
CA VAL A 45 1.82 11.48 3.79
C VAL A 45 1.79 11.46 2.26
N ASN A 46 0.95 10.59 1.70
CA ASN A 46 0.59 10.61 0.28
C ASN A 46 -0.86 11.08 0.14
N LEU A 47 -1.12 12.02 -0.78
CA LEU A 47 -2.46 12.56 -1.04
C LEU A 47 -3.07 12.04 -2.35
N SER A 48 -2.30 11.33 -3.16
CA SER A 48 -2.70 10.86 -4.49
C SER A 48 -3.21 9.41 -4.45
N LEU A 49 -2.61 8.57 -3.61
CA LEU A 49 -2.90 7.16 -3.48
C LEU A 49 -3.36 6.84 -2.06
N SER A 50 -4.31 5.93 -1.96
CA SER A 50 -4.84 5.44 -0.69
C SER A 50 -4.27 4.07 -0.36
N VAL A 51 -4.16 3.80 0.93
CA VAL A 51 -3.81 2.49 1.48
C VAL A 51 -5.03 1.85 2.12
N VAL A 52 -5.10 0.53 2.07
CA VAL A 52 -6.12 -0.29 2.72
C VAL A 52 -5.48 -0.98 3.91
N GLN A 53 -6.09 -0.82 5.08
CA GLN A 53 -5.72 -1.58 6.27
C GLN A 53 -6.73 -2.70 6.51
N VAL A 54 -6.19 -3.89 6.71
CA VAL A 54 -6.95 -5.10 6.97
C VAL A 54 -6.53 -5.63 8.34
N PRO A 55 -7.49 -6.04 9.21
CA PRO A 55 -7.15 -6.60 10.50
C PRO A 55 -6.15 -7.75 10.39
N THR A 56 -5.21 -7.84 11.32
CA THR A 56 -4.11 -8.84 11.27
C THR A 56 -4.58 -10.28 11.36
N ASN A 57 -5.80 -10.51 11.87
CA ASN A 57 -6.45 -11.82 11.93
C ASN A 57 -7.28 -12.16 10.68
N MET A 58 -7.34 -11.26 9.70
CA MET A 58 -8.03 -11.46 8.43
C MET A 58 -7.00 -11.78 7.35
N TYR A 59 -7.15 -12.93 6.71
CA TYR A 59 -6.35 -13.32 5.57
C TYR A 59 -6.65 -12.37 4.40
N ASN A 60 -5.64 -11.63 3.96
CA ASN A 60 -5.79 -10.64 2.90
C ASN A 60 -5.27 -11.14 1.54
N LYS A 61 -4.78 -12.38 1.47
CA LYS A 61 -4.47 -13.09 0.23
C LYS A 61 -3.88 -14.45 0.42
#